data_AF-A0A538CH12-F1
#
_entry.id   AF-A0A538CH12-F1
#
_cell.length_a   1.000
_cell.length_b   1.000
_cell.length_c   1.000
_cell.angle_alpha   90.00
_cell.angle_beta   90.00
_cell.angle_gamma   90.00
#
_symmetry.space_group_name_H-M   'P 1'
#
loop_
_entity.id
_entity.type
_entity.pdbx_description
1 polymer ?
#
loop_
_entity_poly.entity_id
_entity_poly.type
_entity_poly.pdbx_seq_one_letter_code
_entity_poly.pdbx_strand_id
1 'polypeptide(L)' 'ISEAVFLSTQVVVMSPRPGRISEVVPIDLKQPRTATTREEPRFFELVTQVREALHLGHDLERAAPVITQQAEA' A
#
# COMPACT_ATOMS: atom_id res chain seq x y z
N ILE A 1 -4.91 -4.13 6.85
CA ILE A 1 -4.61 -4.36 5.40
C ILE A 1 -5.70 -5.24 4.80
N SER A 2 -5.96 -6.40 5.38
CA SER A 2 -6.97 -7.35 4.91
C SER A 2 -8.37 -6.74 4.78
N GLU A 3 -8.79 -5.89 5.71
CA GLU A 3 -10.07 -5.18 5.65
C GLU A 3 -10.14 -4.20 4.47
N ALA A 4 -9.03 -3.51 4.18
CA ALA A 4 -8.95 -2.60 3.04
C ALA A 4 -9.09 -3.36 1.72
N VAL A 5 -8.42 -4.50 1.58
CA VAL A 5 -8.59 -5.41 0.42
C VAL A 5 -10.02 -5.94 0.35
N PHE A 6 -10.59 -6.39 1.46
CA PHE A 6 -11.92 -6.98 1.49
C PHE A 6 -13.04 -5.98 1.16
N LEU A 7 -12.89 -4.71 1.53
CA LEU A 7 -13.96 -3.71 1.38
C LEU A 7 -13.84 -2.86 0.11
N SER A 8 -12.65 -2.74 -0.46
CA SER A 8 -12.38 -1.75 -1.52
C SER A 8 -12.32 -2.37 -2.91
N THR A 9 -12.63 -1.59 -3.93
CA THR A 9 -12.31 -1.90 -5.33
C THR A 9 -10.89 -1.50 -5.71
N GLN A 10 -10.27 -0.62 -4.91
CA GLN A 10 -8.92 -0.14 -5.09
C GLN A 10 -8.31 0.24 -3.73
N VAL A 11 -7.03 -0.04 -3.53
CA VAL A 11 -6.25 0.41 -2.37
C VAL A 11 -5.14 1.34 -2.85
N VAL A 12 -5.10 2.56 -2.33
CA VAL A 12 -4.04 3.54 -2.62
C VAL A 12 -3.08 3.55 -1.45
N VAL A 13 -1.79 3.31 -1.73
CA VAL A 13 -0.72 3.36 -0.75
C VAL A 13 -0.04 4.72 -0.87
N MET A 14 0.21 5.35 0.28
CA MET A 14 0.91 6.62 0.35
C MET A 14 2.27 6.45 1.00
N SER A 15 3.27 7.18 0.50
CA SER A 15 4.54 7.33 1.18
C SER A 15 4.35 8.06 2.51
N PRO A 16 5.21 7.82 3.50
CA PRO A 16 5.35 8.71 4.64
C PRO A 16 5.80 10.10 4.18
N ARG A 17 5.83 11.04 5.12
CA ARG A 17 5.96 12.50 4.90
C ARG A 17 7.10 12.84 3.90
N PRO A 18 6.84 13.67 2.88
CA PRO A 18 5.56 14.26 2.51
C PRO A 18 4.66 13.25 1.77
N GLY A 19 3.38 13.17 2.14
CA GLY A 19 2.44 12.19 1.58
C GLY A 19 2.32 12.28 0.05
N ARG A 20 2.81 11.26 -0.65
CA ARG A 20 2.64 11.06 -2.10
C ARG A 20 2.03 9.71 -2.33
N ILE A 21 1.33 9.54 -3.45
CA ILE A 21 0.86 8.22 -3.86
C ILE A 21 2.08 7.40 -4.28
N SER A 22 2.34 6.30 -3.58
CA SER A 22 3.44 5.38 -3.91
C SER A 22 2.98 4.26 -4.82
N GLU A 23 1.76 3.75 -4.61
CA GLU A 23 1.20 2.67 -5.43
C GLU A 23 -0.33 2.71 -5.40
N VAL A 24 -0.94 2.23 -6.48
CA VAL A 24 -2.38 2.00 -6.58
C VAL A 24 -2.61 0.53 -6.92
N VAL A 25 -3.22 -0.21 -5.99
CA VAL A 25 -3.50 -1.64 -6.11
C VAL A 25 -4.98 -1.83 -6.48
N PRO A 26 -5.31 -2.26 -7.70
CA PRO A 26 -6.68 -2.62 -8.07
C PRO A 26 -7.08 -3.94 -7.40
N ILE A 27 -8.31 -4.01 -6.88
CA ILE A 27 -8.84 -5.21 -6.21
C ILE A 27 -9.84 -5.88 -7.13
N ASP A 28 -9.40 -6.94 -7.81
CA ASP A 28 -10.15 -7.69 -8.83
C ASP A 28 -11.03 -8.81 -8.26
N LEU A 29 -11.27 -8.81 -6.94
CA LEU A 29 -12.16 -9.75 -6.28
C LEU A 29 -13.62 -9.46 -6.63
N LYS A 30 -14.33 -10.48 -7.13
CA LYS A 30 -15.74 -10.41 -7.52
C LYS A 30 -16.65 -10.08 -6.33
N GLN A 31 -17.75 -9.39 -6.61
CA GLN A 31 -18.83 -9.14 -5.65
C GLN A 31 -19.98 -10.14 -5.88
N PRO A 32 -20.72 -10.54 -4.83
CA PRO A 32 -20.56 -10.15 -3.42
C PRO A 32 -19.39 -10.89 -2.73
N ARG A 33 -18.60 -10.17 -1.94
CA ARG A 33 -17.52 -10.78 -1.14
C ARG A 33 -18.08 -11.39 0.13
N THR A 34 -17.68 -12.62 0.42
CA THR A 34 -18.18 -13.39 1.57
C THR A 34 -17.03 -13.92 2.43
N ALA A 35 -17.32 -14.70 3.47
CA ALA A 35 -16.30 -15.37 4.25
C ALA A 35 -15.37 -16.23 3.38
N THR A 36 -15.93 -16.93 2.39
CA THR A 36 -15.16 -17.76 1.43
C THR A 36 -14.16 -16.94 0.63
N THR A 37 -14.47 -15.69 0.29
CA THR A 37 -13.51 -14.82 -0.42
C THR A 37 -12.23 -14.60 0.39
N ARG A 38 -12.30 -14.62 1.73
CA ARG A 38 -11.11 -14.47 2.58
C ARG A 38 -10.21 -15.71 2.61
N GLU A 39 -10.71 -16.84 2.11
CA GLU A 39 -10.00 -18.11 2.00
C GLU A 39 -9.41 -18.29 0.59
N GLU A 40 -9.76 -17.43 -0.37
CA GLU A 40 -9.24 -17.50 -1.74
C GLU A 40 -7.75 -17.12 -1.80
N PRO A 41 -6.90 -17.86 -2.54
CA PRO A 41 -5.49 -17.50 -2.72
C PRO A 41 -5.29 -16.06 -3.21
N ARG A 42 -6.16 -15.61 -4.13
CA ARG A 42 -6.11 -14.25 -4.67
C ARG A 42 -6.30 -13.18 -3.61
N PHE A 43 -7.11 -13.42 -2.59
CA PHE A 43 -7.26 -12.50 -1.47
C PHE A 43 -5.95 -12.33 -0.71
N PHE A 44 -5.25 -13.43 -0.42
CA PHE A 44 -3.94 -13.39 0.26
C PHE A 44 -2.85 -12.75 -0.59
N GLU A 45 -2.86 -12.95 -1.92
CA GLU A 45 -1.95 -12.28 -2.85
C GLU A 45 -2.12 -10.76 -2.77
N LEU A 46 -3.36 -10.26 -2.83
CA LEU A 46 -3.65 -8.82 -2.76
C LEU A 46 -3.28 -8.23 -1.39
N VAL A 47 -3.50 -8.97 -0.29
CA VAL A 47 -3.06 -8.56 1.05
C VAL A 47 -1.54 -8.48 1.13
N THR A 48 -0.83 -9.43 0.51
CA THR A 48 0.62 -9.43 0.45
C THR A 48 1.12 -8.27 -0.39
N GLN A 49 0.54 -8.03 -1.57
CA GLN A 49 0.91 -6.91 -2.44
C GLN A 49 0.77 -5.57 -1.72
N VAL A 50 -0.37 -5.31 -1.05
CA VAL A 50 -0.56 -4.05 -0.31
C VAL A 50 0.44 -3.92 0.85
N ARG A 51 0.79 -5.03 1.51
CA ARG A 51 1.81 -5.03 2.57
C ARG A 51 3.19 -4.70 2.02
N GLU A 52 3.57 -5.28 0.89
CA GLU A 52 4.86 -5.01 0.24
C GLU A 52 4.95 -3.55 -0.24
N ALA A 53 3.88 -3.03 -0.85
CA ALA A 53 3.78 -1.63 -1.24
C ALA A 53 3.99 -0.66 -0.06
N LEU A 54 3.46 -1.00 1.13
CA LEU A 54 3.67 -0.23 2.36
C LEU A 54 5.14 -0.26 2.84
N HIS A 55 5.80 -1.42 2.77
CA HIS A 55 7.22 -1.54 3.13
C HIS A 55 8.12 -0.78 2.15
N LEU A 56 7.89 -0.92 0.84
CA LEU A 56 8.65 -0.21 -0.19
C LEU A 56 8.53 1.31 -0.04
N GLY A 57 7.33 1.82 0.26
CA GLY A 57 7.13 3.25 0.53
C GLY A 57 7.96 3.76 1.71
N HIS A 58 8.24 2.91 2.71
CA HIS A 58 9.09 3.23 3.85
C HIS A 58 10.58 3.13 3.53
N ASP A 59 10.97 2.21 2.64
CA ASP A 59 12.37 2.00 2.26
C ASP A 59 12.91 3.06 1.29
N LEU A 60 12.08 3.51 0.35
CA LEU A 60 12.41 4.62 -0.55
C LEU A 60 12.67 5.92 0.21
N GLU A 61 11.99 6.14 1.35
CA GLU A 61 12.27 7.28 2.23
C GLU A 61 13.62 7.12 2.94
N ARG A 62 13.92 5.96 3.53
CA ARG A 62 15.23 5.72 4.19
C ARG A 62 16.41 5.89 3.23
N ALA A 63 16.22 5.58 1.95
CA ALA A 63 17.25 5.71 0.92
C ALA A 63 17.37 7.15 0.38
N ALA A 64 16.39 8.03 0.60
CA ALA A 64 16.50 9.43 0.21
C ALA A 64 17.53 10.12 1.10
N PRO A 65 18.56 10.78 0.53
CA PRO A 65 19.53 11.50 1.34
C PRO A 65 18.80 12.62 2.10
N VAL A 66 19.10 12.75 3.39
CA VAL A 66 18.77 13.95 4.17
C VAL A 66 19.46 15.10 3.45
N ILE A 67 18.75 15.84 2.61
CA ILE A 67 19.20 17.13 2.12
C ILE A 67 19.14 18.04 3.34
N THR A 68 20.23 18.05 4.11
CA THR A 68 20.46 19.05 5.15
C THR A 68 20.41 20.39 4.44
N GLN A 69 19.37 21.17 4.74
CA GLN A 69 19.30 22.58 4.38
C GLN A 69 20.52 23.28 4.97
N GLN A 70 21.58 23.40 4.17
CA GLN A 70 22.58 24.46 4.35
C GLN A 70 22.05 25.69 3.62
N ALA A 71 21.28 26.51 4.33
CA ALA A 71 21.09 27.93 4.05
C ALA A 71 20.29 28.53 5.21
N GLU A 72 20.99 29.17 6.15
CA GLU A 72 20.86 30.60 6.45
C GLU A 72 21.60 30.98 7.74
N ALA A 73 22.31 32.11 7.64
CA ALA A 73 23.10 32.88 8.63
C ALA A 73 24.53 32.40 8.94
#